data_AF-A0A428XWG1-F1
#
_entry.id   AF-A0A428XWG1-F1
#
_cell.length_a   1.000
_cell.length_b   1.000
_cell.length_c   1.000
_cell.angle_alpha   90.00
_cell.angle_beta   90.00
_cell.angle_gamma   90.00
#
_symmetry.space_group_name_H-M   'P 1'
#
loop_
_entity.id
_entity.type
_entity.pdbx_description
1 polymer ?
#
loop_
_entity_poly.entity_id
_entity_poly.type
_entity_poly.pdbx_seq_one_letter_code
_entity_poly.pdbx_strand_id
1 'polypeptide(L)'
;MINGDAIRALRRVRGLTQQGLADKSGCSLDTVRRLEQGTRDSARMATLDAIAGALEVGSATILNEDIPIGVPAGAVCTCTCDRDQTEVEIHVNRRELLRLIGTSAAAMTAADEAPSLTVELDHRTAESPLDRDRAAALERANVKLWADFAVASPKSTIYAQVRSQIRRLTDAAVRPQHLDMRTSICTMLADAYQIAGEVMFDLNRHGDAEHCYAIAASAAQQANAADLWACAMIRHSYVSVYGGQHADAVPMLRLALRLARNGNSALSTRHWAADVLAQALAATGDAK
;
A
#
# COMPACT_ATOMS: atom_id res chain seq x y z
N MET A 1 -14.31 3.56 11.54
CA MET A 1 -14.94 2.55 12.43
C MET A 1 -13.78 1.91 13.19
N ILE A 2 -13.93 1.64 14.48
CA ILE A 2 -12.85 1.04 15.27
C ILE A 2 -12.72 -0.42 14.89
N ASN A 3 -11.52 -0.87 14.52
CA ASN A 3 -11.26 -2.28 14.23
C ASN A 3 -10.94 -3.03 15.53
N GLY A 4 -11.92 -3.78 16.04
CA GLY A 4 -11.79 -4.61 17.24
C GLY A 4 -10.74 -5.72 17.11
N ASP A 5 -10.58 -6.28 15.92
CA ASP A 5 -9.61 -7.35 15.66
C ASP A 5 -8.18 -6.83 15.65
N ALA A 6 -7.94 -5.61 15.15
CA ALA A 6 -6.64 -4.94 15.25
C ALA A 6 -6.22 -4.69 16.70
N ILE A 7 -7.15 -4.22 17.55
CA ILE A 7 -6.89 -4.02 18.98
C ILE A 7 -6.50 -5.35 19.62
N ARG A 8 -7.27 -6.43 19.35
CA ARG A 8 -7.00 -7.76 19.89
C ARG A 8 -5.64 -8.30 19.44
N ALA A 9 -5.30 -8.13 18.16
CA ALA A 9 -4.05 -8.60 17.58
C ALA A 9 -2.85 -7.85 18.20
N LEU A 10 -2.88 -6.52 18.22
CA LEU A 10 -1.82 -5.68 18.81
C LEU A 10 -1.63 -5.98 20.30
N ARG A 11 -2.73 -6.15 21.04
CA ARG A 11 -2.68 -6.51 22.46
C ARG A 11 -1.94 -7.84 22.67
N ARG A 12 -2.23 -8.86 21.85
CA ARG A 12 -1.55 -10.17 21.93
C ARG A 12 -0.07 -10.08 21.58
N VAL A 13 0.29 -9.31 20.55
CA VAL A 13 1.68 -9.06 20.16
C VAL A 13 2.46 -8.41 21.30
N ARG A 14 1.82 -7.53 22.07
CA ARG A 14 2.42 -6.86 23.25
C ARG A 14 2.32 -7.68 24.55
N GLY A 15 1.84 -8.94 24.48
CA GLY A 15 1.73 -9.81 25.64
C GLY A 15 0.74 -9.33 26.71
N LEU A 16 -0.16 -8.41 26.38
CA LEU A 16 -1.11 -7.83 27.33
C LEU A 16 -2.37 -8.69 27.45
N THR A 17 -2.94 -8.82 28.65
CA THR A 17 -4.30 -9.34 28.85
C THR A 17 -5.33 -8.22 28.59
N GLN A 18 -6.61 -8.53 28.42
CA GLN A 18 -7.65 -7.49 28.28
C GLN A 18 -7.68 -6.56 29.51
N GLN A 19 -7.47 -7.14 30.70
CA GLN A 19 -7.29 -6.37 31.94
C GLN A 19 -6.03 -5.51 31.90
N GLY A 20 -4.89 -6.07 31.47
CA GLY A 20 -3.65 -5.32 31.37
C GLY A 20 -3.71 -4.16 30.36
N LEU A 21 -4.48 -4.30 29.28
CA LEU A 21 -4.74 -3.19 28.36
C LEU A 21 -5.63 -2.13 29.00
N ALA A 22 -6.70 -2.54 29.70
CA ALA A 22 -7.60 -1.63 30.41
C ALA A 22 -6.84 -0.80 31.47
N ASP A 23 -6.00 -1.45 32.26
CA ASP A 23 -5.18 -0.80 33.29
C ASP A 23 -4.16 0.18 32.66
N LYS A 24 -3.48 -0.24 31.57
CA LYS A 24 -2.48 0.59 30.88
C LYS A 24 -3.11 1.77 30.12
N SER A 25 -4.34 1.63 29.61
CA SER A 25 -5.06 2.68 28.88
C SER A 25 -5.99 3.52 29.75
N GLY A 26 -6.11 3.23 31.06
CA GLY A 26 -7.06 3.90 31.96
C GLY A 26 -8.52 3.74 31.55
N CYS A 27 -8.85 2.71 30.76
CA CYS A 27 -10.22 2.44 30.27
C CYS A 27 -10.85 1.29 31.07
N SER A 28 -12.18 1.17 31.07
CA SER A 28 -12.82 0.02 31.73
C SER A 28 -12.62 -1.27 30.94
N LEU A 29 -12.47 -2.41 31.64
CA LEU A 29 -12.38 -3.74 31.02
C LEU A 29 -13.55 -4.01 30.06
N ASP A 30 -14.77 -3.60 30.44
CA ASP A 30 -15.96 -3.75 29.60
C ASP A 30 -15.84 -2.97 28.29
N THR A 31 -15.27 -1.75 28.33
CA THR A 31 -15.02 -0.95 27.13
C THR A 31 -14.05 -1.66 26.20
N VAL A 32 -12.93 -2.16 26.72
CA VAL A 32 -11.94 -2.92 25.93
C VAL A 32 -12.57 -4.18 25.32
N ARG A 33 -13.37 -4.91 26.10
CA ARG A 33 -14.05 -6.14 25.64
C ARG A 33 -15.03 -5.86 24.50
N ARG A 34 -15.86 -4.83 24.62
CA ARG A 34 -16.86 -4.45 23.61
C ARG A 34 -16.22 -3.92 22.33
N LEU A 35 -15.12 -3.17 22.47
CA LEU A 35 -14.33 -2.71 21.32
C LEU A 35 -13.70 -3.90 20.58
N GLU A 36 -13.07 -4.86 21.29
CA GLU A 36 -12.49 -6.05 20.65
C GLU A 36 -13.55 -6.94 19.99
N GLN A 37 -14.73 -7.08 20.60
CA GLN A 37 -15.83 -7.92 20.06
C GLN A 37 -16.58 -7.27 18.89
N GLY A 38 -16.30 -6.00 18.57
CA GLY A 38 -17.03 -5.26 17.53
C GLY A 38 -18.47 -4.91 17.92
N THR A 39 -18.92 -5.21 19.14
CA THR A 39 -20.22 -4.77 19.68
C THR A 39 -20.23 -3.27 20.00
N ARG A 40 -19.06 -2.63 19.98
CA ARG A 40 -18.91 -1.18 19.98
C ARG A 40 -17.88 -0.81 18.92
N ASP A 41 -18.31 -0.03 17.93
CA ASP A 41 -17.55 0.33 16.74
C ASP A 41 -17.08 1.80 16.73
N SER A 42 -17.42 2.53 17.81
CA SER A 42 -17.15 3.95 18.01
C SER A 42 -16.78 4.28 19.47
N ALA A 43 -15.79 5.14 19.66
CA ALA A 43 -15.37 5.67 20.95
C ALA A 43 -15.00 7.15 20.80
N ARG A 44 -14.98 7.89 21.92
CA ARG A 44 -14.43 9.25 21.92
C ARG A 44 -12.95 9.19 21.54
N MET A 45 -12.44 10.20 20.85
CA MET A 45 -11.03 10.25 20.45
C MET A 45 -10.08 10.12 21.63
N ALA A 46 -10.36 10.78 22.76
CA ALA A 46 -9.58 10.60 23.98
C ALA A 46 -9.47 9.13 24.46
N THR A 47 -10.53 8.33 24.30
CA THR A 47 -10.53 6.89 24.65
C THR A 47 -9.72 6.09 23.64
N LEU A 48 -9.82 6.45 22.35
CA LEU A 48 -9.05 5.81 21.30
C LEU A 48 -7.56 6.10 21.44
N ASP A 49 -7.18 7.34 21.72
CA ASP A 49 -5.80 7.78 21.92
C ASP A 49 -5.18 7.13 23.15
N ALA A 50 -5.94 6.94 24.23
CA ALA A 50 -5.48 6.22 25.41
C ALA A 50 -5.20 4.74 25.12
N ILE A 51 -6.06 4.08 24.33
CA ILE A 51 -5.86 2.68 23.90
C ILE A 51 -4.67 2.59 22.93
N ALA A 52 -4.55 3.54 21.99
CA ALA A 52 -3.44 3.62 21.05
C ALA A 52 -2.09 3.81 21.77
N GLY A 53 -2.05 4.72 22.73
CA GLY A 53 -0.89 4.97 23.59
C GLY A 53 -0.50 3.75 24.41
N ALA A 54 -1.46 3.04 25.01
CA ALA A 54 -1.19 1.80 25.74
C ALA A 54 -0.62 0.68 24.85
N LEU A 55 -1.05 0.65 23.58
CA LEU A 55 -0.56 -0.26 22.54
C LEU A 55 0.68 0.28 21.81
N GLU A 56 1.21 1.46 22.17
CA GLU A 56 2.30 2.19 21.50
C GLU A 56 2.18 2.14 19.96
N VAL A 57 0.99 2.49 19.47
CA VAL A 57 0.70 2.69 18.05
C VAL A 57 -0.04 4.02 17.87
N GLY A 58 -0.07 4.55 16.66
CA GLY A 58 -0.93 5.70 16.35
C GLY A 58 -2.42 5.29 16.33
N SER A 59 -3.30 6.20 16.71
CA SER A 59 -4.76 5.98 16.70
C SER A 59 -5.31 5.58 15.33
N ALA A 60 -4.64 5.98 14.25
CA ALA A 60 -4.93 5.56 12.88
C ALA A 60 -4.76 4.05 12.65
N THR A 61 -3.84 3.40 13.36
CA THR A 61 -3.58 1.95 13.26
C THR A 61 -4.76 1.14 13.78
N ILE A 62 -5.45 1.63 14.81
CA ILE A 62 -6.64 0.98 15.40
C ILE A 62 -7.90 1.16 14.53
N LEU A 63 -7.90 2.18 13.67
CA LEU A 63 -9.03 2.51 12.79
C LEU A 63 -8.96 1.78 11.43
N ASN A 64 -7.89 1.05 11.15
CA ASN A 64 -7.66 0.37 9.88
C ASN A 64 -7.97 -1.14 9.97
N GLU A 65 -8.73 -1.66 8.99
CA GLU A 65 -9.16 -3.06 8.95
C GLU A 65 -8.07 -4.06 8.55
N ASP A 66 -7.02 -3.59 7.87
CA ASP A 66 -5.97 -4.45 7.32
C ASP A 66 -4.59 -4.09 7.86
N ILE A 67 -4.04 -4.93 8.73
CA ILE A 67 -2.60 -4.92 9.09
C ILE A 67 -2.02 -6.31 8.85
N PRO A 68 -1.03 -6.46 7.95
CA PRO A 68 -0.09 -7.57 7.97
C PRO A 68 0.83 -7.37 9.18
N ILE A 69 0.79 -8.30 10.14
CA ILE A 69 1.54 -8.21 11.40
C ILE A 69 3.03 -8.47 11.12
N GLY A 70 3.91 -7.49 11.42
CA GLY A 70 5.36 -7.72 11.30
C GLY A 70 6.35 -6.56 11.52
N VAL A 71 5.98 -5.34 11.94
CA VAL A 71 6.97 -4.26 12.16
C VAL A 71 7.13 -3.96 13.66
N PRO A 72 8.33 -4.14 14.25
CA PRO A 72 8.63 -3.59 15.57
C PRO A 72 8.88 -2.07 15.46
N ALA A 73 8.02 -1.26 16.09
CA ALA A 73 8.26 0.15 16.28
C ALA A 73 9.24 0.35 17.45
N GLY A 74 10.48 0.74 17.16
CA GLY A 74 11.50 0.92 18.18
C GLY A 74 12.77 1.62 17.69
N ALA A 75 12.64 2.82 17.11
CA ALA A 75 13.74 3.78 16.99
C ALA A 75 13.20 5.18 16.63
N VAL A 76 12.54 5.87 17.57
CA VAL A 76 12.42 7.33 17.49
C VAL A 76 13.62 7.90 18.25
N CYS A 77 14.58 8.45 17.51
CA CYS A 77 15.67 9.23 18.08
C CYS A 77 15.10 10.57 18.56
N THR A 78 15.09 10.78 19.88
CA THR A 78 14.74 12.07 20.50
C THR A 78 15.94 12.99 20.48
N CYS A 79 16.23 13.61 19.34
CA CYS A 79 16.98 14.87 19.34
C CYS A 79 16.38 15.83 18.32
N THR A 80 15.84 16.94 18.83
CA THR A 80 15.44 18.10 18.03
C THR A 80 16.69 18.81 17.53
N CYS A 81 17.01 18.66 16.25
CA CYS A 81 17.80 19.64 15.53
C CYS A 81 17.01 20.10 14.32
N ASP A 82 16.87 21.42 14.23
CA ASP A 82 16.27 22.19 13.15
C ASP A 82 16.59 21.60 11.78
N ARG A 83 15.55 21.25 11.03
CA ARG A 83 15.67 21.15 9.60
C ARG A 83 14.36 21.58 8.97
N ASP A 84 14.38 22.84 8.53
CA ASP A 84 13.55 23.39 7.47
C ASP A 84 13.41 22.34 6.34
N GLN A 85 12.33 21.58 6.39
CA GLN A 85 11.94 20.60 5.39
C GLN A 85 10.52 20.96 5.01
N THR A 86 10.36 21.39 3.76
CA THR A 86 9.07 21.35 3.06
C THR A 86 8.59 19.89 3.07
N GLU A 87 7.80 19.54 4.07
CA GLU A 87 7.05 18.28 4.15
C GLU A 87 6.15 18.20 2.90
N VAL A 88 6.59 17.40 1.94
CA VAL A 88 5.72 16.96 0.86
C VAL A 88 4.94 15.78 1.40
N GLU A 89 3.84 16.08 2.05
CA GLU A 89 2.83 15.14 2.53
C GLU A 89 2.12 14.55 1.29
N ILE A 90 2.38 13.27 0.99
CA ILE A 90 1.71 12.55 -0.11
C ILE A 90 0.43 11.96 0.46
N HIS A 91 -0.59 12.80 0.62
CA HIS A 91 -1.89 12.36 1.10
C HIS A 91 -2.69 11.75 -0.05
N VAL A 92 -2.58 10.44 -0.28
CA VAL A 92 -3.55 9.70 -1.10
C VAL A 92 -4.61 9.12 -0.16
N ASN A 93 -5.87 9.51 -0.36
CA ASN A 93 -6.98 8.96 0.42
C ASN A 93 -7.20 7.49 0.00
N ARG A 94 -6.51 6.57 0.68
CA ARG A 94 -6.55 5.11 0.45
C ARG A 94 -7.98 4.56 0.36
N ARG A 95 -8.92 5.14 1.12
CA ARG A 95 -10.33 4.75 1.13
C ARG A 95 -11.07 5.17 -0.14
N GLU A 96 -10.69 6.29 -0.76
CA GLU A 96 -11.26 6.77 -2.01
C GLU A 96 -10.70 5.97 -3.20
N LEU A 97 -9.39 5.67 -3.18
CA LEU A 97 -8.74 4.80 -4.17
C LEU A 97 -9.32 3.37 -4.15
N LEU A 98 -9.44 2.75 -2.98
CA LEU A 98 -10.02 1.40 -2.86
C LEU A 98 -11.51 1.35 -3.19
N ARG A 99 -12.27 2.40 -2.83
CA ARG A 99 -13.71 2.50 -3.14
C ARG A 99 -13.97 2.75 -4.64
N LEU A 100 -13.05 3.37 -5.36
CA LEU A 100 -13.13 3.58 -6.81
C LEU A 100 -12.60 2.41 -7.65
N ILE A 101 -11.73 1.60 -7.03
CA ILE A 101 -11.21 0.37 -7.62
C ILE A 101 -12.19 -0.81 -7.42
N GLY A 102 -12.87 -0.90 -6.28
CA GLY A 102 -13.75 -2.02 -5.93
C GLY A 102 -15.11 -2.07 -6.66
N THR A 103 -15.53 -1.01 -7.35
CA THR A 103 -16.86 -0.95 -8.02
C THR A 103 -16.98 -1.83 -9.27
N SER A 104 -15.91 -2.50 -9.73
CA SER A 104 -15.99 -3.41 -10.88
C SER A 104 -16.20 -4.89 -10.49
N ALA A 105 -16.01 -5.26 -9.21
CA ALA A 105 -16.24 -6.65 -8.77
C ALA A 105 -17.71 -6.93 -8.43
N ALA A 106 -18.47 -5.92 -7.98
CA ALA A 106 -19.87 -6.08 -7.60
C ALA A 106 -20.86 -6.16 -8.78
N ALA A 107 -20.40 -5.95 -10.03
CA ALA A 107 -21.26 -5.99 -11.22
C ALA A 107 -21.40 -7.40 -11.84
N MET A 108 -20.71 -8.42 -11.32
CA MET A 108 -20.66 -9.75 -11.94
C MET A 108 -21.48 -10.84 -11.25
N THR A 109 -22.19 -10.55 -10.14
CA THR A 109 -22.92 -11.59 -9.38
C THR A 109 -24.32 -11.18 -8.92
N ALA A 110 -25.12 -10.55 -9.77
CA ALA A 110 -26.56 -10.44 -9.51
C ALA A 110 -27.38 -10.52 -10.80
N ALA A 111 -27.56 -11.75 -11.28
CA ALA A 111 -28.82 -12.11 -11.89
C ALA A 111 -29.83 -12.37 -10.75
N ASP A 112 -31.06 -11.92 -10.96
CA ASP A 112 -32.28 -12.04 -10.13
C ASP A 112 -32.56 -11.03 -9.00
N GLU A 113 -33.62 -10.24 -9.28
CA GLU A 113 -34.68 -9.65 -8.42
C GLU A 113 -34.34 -8.79 -7.17
N ALA A 114 -34.47 -7.45 -7.36
CA ALA A 114 -35.10 -6.38 -6.52
C ALA A 114 -34.90 -6.36 -4.98
N PRO A 115 -34.65 -5.19 -4.33
CA PRO A 115 -35.55 -4.03 -4.38
C PRO A 115 -34.90 -2.65 -4.45
N SER A 116 -35.71 -1.68 -4.88
CA SER A 116 -35.45 -0.25 -4.97
C SER A 116 -35.09 0.40 -3.63
N LEU A 117 -33.84 0.83 -3.50
CA LEU A 117 -33.42 1.87 -2.57
C LEU A 117 -32.91 3.05 -3.39
N THR A 118 -33.78 4.04 -3.55
CA THR A 118 -33.41 5.38 -4.00
C THR A 118 -32.49 6.00 -2.95
N VAL A 119 -31.20 5.67 -3.03
CA VAL A 119 -30.15 6.49 -2.45
C VAL A 119 -29.97 7.65 -3.41
N GLU A 120 -30.21 8.85 -2.92
CA GLU A 120 -29.97 10.11 -3.62
C GLU A 120 -28.59 10.04 -4.27
N LEU A 121 -28.62 9.92 -5.60
CA LEU A 121 -27.46 9.94 -6.46
C LEU A 121 -26.96 11.39 -6.46
N ASP A 122 -26.19 11.71 -5.44
CA ASP A 122 -25.52 12.99 -5.29
C ASP A 122 -24.85 13.31 -6.63
N HIS A 123 -25.30 14.40 -7.27
CA HIS A 123 -24.92 14.84 -8.60
C HIS A 123 -23.45 15.28 -8.62
N ARG A 124 -22.51 14.34 -8.42
CA ARG A 124 -21.19 14.45 -9.02
C ARG A 124 -21.47 14.50 -10.51
N THR A 125 -21.37 15.69 -11.09
CA THR A 125 -21.41 15.93 -12.55
C THR A 125 -20.80 14.70 -13.22
N ALA A 126 -21.60 13.96 -13.97
CA ALA A 126 -21.16 12.74 -14.64
C ALA A 126 -20.00 13.13 -15.56
N GLU A 127 -18.78 13.04 -15.06
CA GLU A 127 -17.60 13.37 -15.84
C GLU A 127 -17.61 12.43 -17.04
N SER A 128 -17.43 12.98 -18.23
CA SER A 128 -17.39 12.18 -19.45
C SER A 128 -16.37 11.04 -19.29
N PRO A 129 -16.68 9.84 -19.81
CA PRO A 129 -15.76 8.71 -19.79
C PRO A 129 -14.37 9.12 -20.27
N LEU A 130 -13.33 8.48 -19.73
CA LEU A 130 -11.96 8.76 -20.18
C LEU A 130 -11.83 8.43 -21.68
N ASP A 131 -11.61 9.46 -22.48
CA ASP A 131 -11.41 9.32 -23.92
C ASP A 131 -10.06 8.65 -24.24
N ARG A 132 -10.03 7.91 -25.37
CA ARG A 132 -8.88 7.14 -25.84
C ARG A 132 -7.66 8.02 -26.08
N ASP A 133 -7.84 9.23 -26.61
CA ASP A 133 -6.72 10.15 -26.86
C ASP A 133 -6.06 10.62 -25.56
N ARG A 134 -6.86 10.85 -24.51
CA ARG A 134 -6.37 11.20 -23.17
C ARG A 134 -5.65 10.01 -22.54
N ALA A 135 -6.17 8.80 -22.70
CA ALA A 135 -5.51 7.59 -22.22
C ALA A 135 -4.16 7.36 -22.92
N ALA A 136 -4.11 7.49 -24.24
CA ALA A 136 -2.88 7.37 -25.00
C ALA A 136 -1.84 8.45 -24.63
N ALA A 137 -2.29 9.65 -24.24
CA ALA A 137 -1.42 10.69 -23.71
C ALA A 137 -0.85 10.36 -22.33
N LEU A 138 -1.62 9.68 -21.46
CA LEU A 138 -1.13 9.16 -20.18
C LEU A 138 -0.07 8.08 -20.39
N GLU A 139 -0.31 7.17 -21.33
CA GLU A 139 0.62 6.09 -21.67
C GLU A 139 1.94 6.62 -22.21
N ARG A 140 1.90 7.53 -23.19
CA ARG A 140 3.12 8.19 -23.69
C ARG A 140 3.90 8.90 -22.60
N ALA A 141 3.21 9.57 -21.67
CA ALA A 141 3.86 10.22 -20.53
C ALA A 141 4.50 9.20 -19.58
N ASN A 142 3.87 8.04 -19.37
CA ASN A 142 4.40 6.98 -18.53
C ASN A 142 5.66 6.34 -19.13
N VAL A 143 5.67 6.07 -20.44
CA VAL A 143 6.85 5.56 -21.15
C VAL A 143 8.02 6.56 -21.07
N LYS A 144 7.73 7.85 -21.28
CA LYS A 144 8.75 8.90 -21.16
C LYS A 144 9.34 8.99 -19.75
N LEU A 145 8.51 8.79 -18.72
CA LEU A 145 8.93 8.89 -17.32
C LEU A 145 10.05 7.90 -16.97
N TRP A 146 10.02 6.67 -17.49
CA TRP A 146 11.09 5.70 -17.32
C TRP A 146 12.39 6.11 -18.02
N ALA A 147 12.30 6.65 -19.24
CA ALA A 147 13.47 7.16 -19.96
C ALA A 147 14.10 8.34 -19.22
N ASP A 148 13.28 9.26 -18.71
CA ASP A 148 13.75 10.40 -17.92
C ASP A 148 14.34 9.95 -16.58
N PHE A 149 13.70 8.99 -15.89
CA PHE A 149 14.22 8.40 -14.65
C PHE A 149 15.59 7.76 -14.87
N ALA A 150 15.79 7.02 -15.96
CA ALA A 150 17.06 6.34 -16.25
C ALA A 150 18.25 7.31 -16.27
N VAL A 151 18.07 8.50 -16.86
CA VAL A 151 19.13 9.52 -17.00
C VAL A 151 19.16 10.55 -15.88
N ALA A 152 18.13 10.63 -15.03
CA ALA A 152 18.07 11.58 -13.92
C ALA A 152 19.23 11.38 -12.94
N SER A 153 19.86 12.49 -12.54
CA SER A 153 20.87 12.53 -11.49
C SER A 153 20.86 13.91 -10.80
N PRO A 154 20.58 13.98 -9.49
CA PRO A 154 20.11 12.89 -8.63
C PRO A 154 18.68 12.43 -9.01
N LYS A 155 18.30 11.19 -8.65
CA LYS A 155 16.96 10.64 -8.96
C LYS A 155 15.82 11.49 -8.40
N SER A 156 16.05 12.23 -7.32
CA SER A 156 15.07 13.16 -6.74
C SER A 156 14.57 14.24 -7.70
N THR A 157 15.35 14.61 -8.73
CA THR A 157 14.96 15.62 -9.72
C THR A 157 13.71 15.23 -10.52
N ILE A 158 13.45 13.92 -10.69
CA ILE A 158 12.29 13.44 -11.46
C ILE A 158 11.01 13.38 -10.62
N TYR A 159 11.13 13.47 -9.29
CA TYR A 159 10.04 13.15 -8.36
C TYR A 159 8.78 13.99 -8.59
N ALA A 160 8.93 15.28 -8.90
CA ALA A 160 7.81 16.17 -9.21
C ALA A 160 7.00 15.70 -10.43
N GLN A 161 7.69 15.19 -11.46
CA GLN A 161 7.05 14.65 -12.67
C GLN A 161 6.35 13.33 -12.37
N VAL A 162 6.99 12.44 -11.60
CA VAL A 162 6.40 11.17 -11.13
C VAL A 162 5.11 11.44 -10.36
N ARG A 163 5.15 12.34 -9.37
CA ARG A 163 3.98 12.71 -8.57
C ARG A 163 2.86 13.32 -9.41
N SER A 164 3.20 14.17 -10.38
CA SER A 164 2.21 14.75 -11.32
C SER A 164 1.53 13.65 -12.15
N GLN A 165 2.30 12.68 -12.64
CA GLN A 165 1.78 11.54 -13.40
C GLN A 165 0.88 10.65 -12.54
N ILE A 166 1.30 10.31 -11.32
CA ILE A 166 0.48 9.55 -10.36
C ILE A 166 -0.86 10.23 -10.15
N ARG A 167 -0.86 11.54 -9.86
CA ARG A 167 -2.11 12.30 -9.67
C ARG A 167 -3.02 12.20 -10.89
N ARG A 168 -2.48 12.41 -12.10
CA ARG A 168 -3.27 12.31 -13.35
C ARG A 168 -3.84 10.91 -13.58
N LEU A 169 -3.09 9.87 -13.23
CA LEU A 169 -3.53 8.48 -13.34
C LEU A 169 -4.58 8.13 -12.28
N THR A 170 -4.43 8.62 -11.05
CA THR A 170 -5.44 8.49 -10.00
C THR A 170 -6.73 9.19 -10.41
N ASP A 171 -6.66 10.44 -10.88
CA ASP A 171 -7.80 11.19 -11.40
C ASP A 171 -8.50 10.45 -12.56
N ALA A 172 -7.72 9.77 -13.42
CA ALA A 172 -8.24 8.96 -14.52
C ALA A 172 -8.92 7.67 -14.03
N ALA A 173 -8.35 7.00 -13.02
CA ALA A 173 -8.91 5.78 -12.44
C ALA A 173 -10.28 5.99 -11.79
N VAL A 174 -10.58 7.23 -11.37
CA VAL A 174 -11.83 7.60 -10.70
C VAL A 174 -12.99 7.78 -11.66
N ARG A 175 -12.72 8.01 -12.96
CA ARG A 175 -13.76 8.27 -13.95
C ARG A 175 -14.52 6.98 -14.32
N PRO A 176 -15.61 7.08 -15.09
CA PRO A 176 -16.15 5.92 -15.79
C PRO A 176 -15.18 5.50 -16.91
N GLN A 177 -14.80 4.21 -16.95
CA GLN A 177 -13.98 3.65 -18.03
C GLN A 177 -14.32 2.20 -18.35
N HIS A 178 -13.97 1.79 -19.57
CA HIS A 178 -13.96 0.39 -19.99
C HIS A 178 -12.91 -0.44 -19.23
N LEU A 179 -13.11 -1.76 -19.17
CA LEU A 179 -12.24 -2.67 -18.43
C LEU A 179 -10.78 -2.63 -18.93
N ASP A 180 -10.56 -2.65 -20.24
CA ASP A 180 -9.21 -2.60 -20.83
C ASP A 180 -8.46 -1.32 -20.44
N MET A 181 -9.20 -0.20 -20.36
CA MET A 181 -8.65 1.08 -19.94
C MET A 181 -8.29 1.07 -18.45
N ARG A 182 -9.11 0.43 -17.62
CA ARG A 182 -8.80 0.24 -16.19
C ARG A 182 -7.53 -0.58 -16.02
N THR A 183 -7.37 -1.68 -16.75
CA THR A 183 -6.16 -2.50 -16.76
C THR A 183 -4.92 -1.69 -17.16
N SER A 184 -5.03 -0.87 -18.21
CA SER A 184 -3.95 0.02 -18.66
C SER A 184 -3.57 1.06 -17.59
N ILE A 185 -4.57 1.72 -16.97
CA ILE A 185 -4.33 2.69 -15.90
C ILE A 185 -3.66 2.04 -14.68
N CYS A 186 -4.13 0.87 -14.26
CA CYS A 186 -3.52 0.11 -13.15
C CYS A 186 -2.08 -0.30 -13.48
N THR A 187 -1.79 -0.68 -14.72
CA THR A 187 -0.42 -0.97 -15.18
C THR A 187 0.48 0.28 -15.05
N MET A 188 0.01 1.43 -15.54
CA MET A 188 0.76 2.69 -15.45
C MET A 188 0.93 3.18 -14.00
N LEU A 189 -0.07 2.99 -13.14
CA LEU A 189 0.04 3.30 -11.71
C LEU A 189 1.12 2.43 -11.06
N ALA A 190 1.13 1.13 -11.35
CA ALA A 190 2.15 0.22 -10.83
C ALA A 190 3.56 0.60 -11.28
N ASP A 191 3.73 1.03 -12.53
CA ASP A 191 5.00 1.56 -13.03
C ASP A 191 5.42 2.85 -12.30
N ALA A 192 4.53 3.84 -12.26
CA ALA A 192 4.83 5.15 -11.68
C ALA A 192 5.15 5.07 -10.18
N TYR A 193 4.45 4.21 -9.44
CA TYR A 193 4.75 3.98 -8.03
C TYR A 193 6.04 3.20 -7.80
N GLN A 194 6.48 2.35 -8.72
CA GLN A 194 7.82 1.76 -8.62
C GLN A 194 8.91 2.81 -8.80
N ILE A 195 8.77 3.74 -9.77
CA ILE A 195 9.71 4.87 -9.90
C ILE A 195 9.70 5.72 -8.62
N ALA A 196 8.53 6.03 -8.06
CA ALA A 196 8.43 6.77 -6.81
C ALA A 196 9.13 6.05 -5.66
N GLY A 197 8.94 4.73 -5.55
CA GLY A 197 9.59 3.90 -4.54
C GLY A 197 11.11 3.92 -4.66
N GLU A 198 11.64 3.79 -5.87
CA GLU A 198 13.09 3.87 -6.13
C GLU A 198 13.66 5.24 -5.74
N VAL A 199 12.97 6.32 -6.09
CA VAL A 199 13.39 7.68 -5.67
C VAL A 199 13.42 7.81 -4.15
N MET A 200 12.41 7.29 -3.44
CA MET A 200 12.38 7.33 -1.97
C MET A 200 13.46 6.44 -1.35
N PHE A 201 13.71 5.29 -1.97
CA PHE A 201 14.75 4.38 -1.56
C PHE A 201 16.14 5.04 -1.65
N ASP A 202 16.45 5.69 -2.78
CA ASP A 202 17.69 6.47 -2.98
C ASP A 202 17.84 7.62 -1.99
N LEU A 203 16.73 8.20 -1.54
CA LEU A 203 16.69 9.24 -0.51
C LEU A 203 16.76 8.68 0.93
N ASN A 204 16.97 7.37 1.09
CA ASN A 204 17.01 6.67 2.37
C ASN A 204 15.69 6.79 3.17
N ARG A 205 14.57 7.05 2.48
CA ARG A 205 13.21 7.12 3.03
C ARG A 205 12.51 5.77 2.87
N HIS A 206 13.04 4.73 3.52
CA HIS A 206 12.64 3.35 3.28
C HIS A 206 11.16 3.06 3.59
N GLY A 207 10.55 3.71 4.58
CA GLY A 207 9.12 3.56 4.86
C GLY A 207 8.22 4.10 3.75
N ASP A 208 8.62 5.24 3.14
CA ASP A 208 7.90 5.78 1.98
C ASP A 208 8.10 4.93 0.73
N ALA A 209 9.30 4.36 0.57
CA ALA A 209 9.59 3.42 -0.51
C ALA A 209 8.72 2.15 -0.38
N GLU A 210 8.67 1.56 0.82
CA GLU A 210 7.82 0.41 1.15
C GLU A 210 6.36 0.68 0.78
N HIS A 211 5.83 1.84 1.20
CA HIS A 211 4.47 2.24 0.88
C HIS A 211 4.23 2.35 -0.63
N CYS A 212 5.17 2.95 -1.37
CA CYS A 212 5.08 3.04 -2.83
C CYS A 212 5.08 1.65 -3.49
N TYR A 213 5.96 0.74 -3.06
CA TYR A 213 6.01 -0.62 -3.61
C TYR A 213 4.75 -1.43 -3.28
N ALA A 214 4.15 -1.25 -2.11
CA ALA A 214 2.89 -1.90 -1.75
C ALA A 214 1.71 -1.43 -2.64
N ILE A 215 1.64 -0.13 -2.94
CA ILE A 215 0.65 0.39 -3.90
C ILE A 215 0.92 -0.16 -5.30
N ALA A 216 2.19 -0.19 -5.73
CA ALA A 216 2.55 -0.73 -7.03
C ALA A 216 2.16 -2.20 -7.20
N ALA A 217 2.42 -3.03 -6.17
CA ALA A 217 2.03 -4.44 -6.17
C ALA A 217 0.51 -4.61 -6.28
N SER A 218 -0.26 -3.80 -5.55
CA SER A 218 -1.73 -3.82 -5.59
C SER A 218 -2.28 -3.40 -6.96
N ALA A 219 -1.69 -2.37 -7.58
CA ALA A 219 -2.06 -1.92 -8.92
C ALA A 219 -1.70 -2.97 -9.99
N ALA A 220 -0.52 -3.60 -9.90
CA ALA A 220 -0.10 -4.67 -10.81
C ALA A 220 -0.99 -5.92 -10.69
N GLN A 221 -1.39 -6.27 -9.47
CA GLN A 221 -2.34 -7.36 -9.23
C GLN A 221 -3.69 -7.11 -9.92
N GLN A 222 -4.24 -5.90 -9.80
CA GLN A 222 -5.50 -5.52 -10.46
C GLN A 222 -5.38 -5.52 -11.99
N ALA A 223 -4.20 -5.15 -12.52
CA ALA A 223 -3.91 -5.24 -13.94
C ALA A 223 -3.65 -6.67 -14.42
N ASN A 224 -3.65 -7.67 -13.52
CA ASN A 224 -3.21 -9.04 -13.79
C ASN A 224 -1.81 -9.11 -14.45
N ALA A 225 -0.92 -8.19 -14.05
CA ALA A 225 0.41 -8.03 -14.62
C ALA A 225 1.45 -8.76 -13.75
N ALA A 226 1.62 -10.06 -13.98
CA ALA A 226 2.41 -10.94 -13.12
C ALA A 226 3.88 -10.49 -12.96
N ASP A 227 4.56 -10.11 -14.05
CA ASP A 227 5.95 -9.64 -14.00
C ASP A 227 6.07 -8.31 -13.27
N LEU A 228 5.11 -7.41 -13.46
CA LEU A 228 5.14 -6.10 -12.82
C LEU A 228 4.87 -6.20 -11.32
N TRP A 229 3.99 -7.13 -10.93
CA TRP A 229 3.76 -7.48 -9.55
C TRP A 229 5.01 -8.10 -8.93
N ALA A 230 5.66 -9.05 -9.62
CA ALA A 230 6.92 -9.63 -9.17
C ALA A 230 8.01 -8.55 -8.98
N CYS A 231 8.17 -7.61 -9.91
CA CYS A 231 9.10 -6.49 -9.78
C CYS A 231 8.82 -5.66 -8.52
N ALA A 232 7.56 -5.30 -8.25
CA ALA A 232 7.21 -4.54 -7.06
C ALA A 232 7.54 -5.30 -5.77
N MET A 233 7.31 -6.62 -5.73
CA MET A 233 7.63 -7.47 -4.58
C MET A 233 9.14 -7.63 -4.37
N ILE A 234 9.93 -7.76 -5.44
CA ILE A 234 11.40 -7.81 -5.33
C ILE A 234 11.92 -6.49 -4.75
N ARG A 235 11.45 -5.36 -5.27
CA ARG A 235 11.86 -4.03 -4.78
C ARG A 235 11.48 -3.79 -3.34
N HIS A 236 10.26 -4.17 -2.96
CA HIS A 236 9.82 -4.09 -1.58
C HIS A 236 10.70 -4.92 -0.63
N SER A 237 11.18 -6.08 -1.08
CA SER A 237 12.06 -6.92 -0.27
C SER A 237 13.42 -6.25 0.03
N TYR A 238 13.88 -5.31 -0.81
CA TYR A 238 15.14 -4.60 -0.56
C TYR A 238 15.10 -3.78 0.73
N VAL A 239 13.93 -3.29 1.17
CA VAL A 239 13.80 -2.60 2.46
C VAL A 239 14.26 -3.50 3.60
N SER A 240 13.79 -4.76 3.62
CA SER A 240 14.17 -5.75 4.63
C SER A 240 15.61 -6.25 4.44
N VAL A 241 16.04 -6.49 3.19
CA VAL A 241 17.41 -6.96 2.88
C VAL A 241 18.46 -5.92 3.30
N TYR A 242 18.27 -4.64 2.98
CA TYR A 242 19.17 -3.57 3.42
C TYR A 242 19.14 -3.37 4.94
N GLY A 243 17.99 -3.63 5.59
CA GLY A 243 17.87 -3.64 7.05
C GLY A 243 18.53 -4.83 7.73
N GLY A 244 19.14 -5.77 6.98
CA GLY A 244 19.74 -7.00 7.50
C GLY A 244 18.73 -8.10 7.85
N GLN A 245 17.43 -7.83 7.67
CA GLN A 245 16.31 -8.71 7.99
C GLN A 245 16.01 -9.67 6.82
N HIS A 246 17.01 -10.43 6.41
CA HIS A 246 16.93 -11.31 5.24
C HIS A 246 15.85 -12.40 5.37
N ALA A 247 15.62 -12.90 6.59
CA ALA A 247 14.59 -13.91 6.85
C ALA A 247 13.18 -13.40 6.52
N ASP A 248 12.91 -12.13 6.80
CA ASP A 248 11.60 -11.49 6.57
C ASP A 248 11.34 -11.27 5.06
N ALA A 249 12.41 -11.13 4.26
CA ALA A 249 12.33 -10.97 2.81
C ALA A 249 12.00 -12.29 2.07
N VAL A 250 12.36 -13.45 2.62
CA VAL A 250 12.27 -14.76 1.94
C VAL A 250 10.84 -15.11 1.48
N PRO A 251 9.78 -14.98 2.32
CA PRO A 251 8.40 -15.29 1.88
C PRO A 251 7.95 -14.42 0.70
N MET A 252 8.30 -13.13 0.72
CA MET A 252 7.98 -12.16 -0.33
C MET A 252 8.71 -12.51 -1.64
N LEU A 253 9.99 -12.84 -1.56
CA LEU A 253 10.80 -13.24 -2.71
C LEU A 253 10.36 -14.57 -3.32
N ARG A 254 9.94 -15.54 -2.49
CA ARG A 254 9.32 -16.78 -2.98
C ARG A 254 8.01 -16.51 -3.74
N LEU A 255 7.19 -15.58 -3.27
CA LEU A 255 5.99 -15.15 -3.99
C LEU A 255 6.35 -14.46 -5.31
N ALA A 256 7.31 -13.53 -5.30
CA ALA A 256 7.78 -12.86 -6.50
C ALA A 256 8.28 -13.84 -7.56
N LEU A 257 9.05 -14.86 -7.16
CA LEU A 257 9.53 -15.90 -8.08
C LEU A 257 8.38 -16.73 -8.68
N ARG A 258 7.35 -17.08 -7.90
CA ARG A 258 6.17 -17.77 -8.42
C ARG A 258 5.41 -16.91 -9.43
N LEU A 259 5.22 -15.63 -9.13
CA LEU A 259 4.58 -14.67 -10.03
C LEU A 259 5.37 -14.54 -11.35
N ALA A 260 6.68 -14.33 -11.27
CA ALA A 260 7.54 -14.20 -12.44
C ALA A 260 7.62 -15.48 -13.30
N ARG A 261 7.44 -16.67 -12.72
CA ARG A 261 7.35 -17.93 -13.47
C ARG A 261 6.06 -18.05 -14.29
N ASN A 262 4.98 -17.42 -13.83
CA ASN A 262 3.71 -17.34 -14.54
C ASN A 262 3.63 -16.14 -15.49
N GLY A 263 4.65 -15.27 -15.48
CA GLY A 263 4.77 -14.12 -16.35
C GLY A 263 5.39 -14.43 -17.71
N ASN A 264 5.84 -13.39 -18.39
CA ASN A 264 6.48 -13.47 -19.69
C ASN A 264 7.89 -14.05 -19.56
N SER A 265 8.08 -15.26 -20.08
CA SER A 265 9.37 -15.97 -20.06
C SER A 265 10.53 -15.26 -20.78
N ALA A 266 10.25 -14.27 -21.64
CA ALA A 266 11.27 -13.46 -22.31
C ALA A 266 11.86 -12.36 -21.41
N LEU A 267 11.21 -12.02 -20.29
CA LEU A 267 11.70 -11.02 -19.34
C LEU A 267 12.71 -11.62 -18.36
N SER A 268 13.60 -10.77 -17.84
CA SER A 268 14.61 -11.17 -16.86
C SER A 268 14.07 -11.26 -15.42
N THR A 269 12.82 -10.84 -15.18
CA THR A 269 12.20 -10.75 -13.84
C THR A 269 12.30 -12.05 -13.05
N ARG A 270 12.14 -13.21 -13.71
CA ARG A 270 12.27 -14.52 -13.05
C ARG A 270 13.68 -14.81 -12.54
N HIS A 271 14.69 -14.37 -13.30
CA HIS A 271 16.09 -14.56 -12.93
C HIS A 271 16.46 -13.57 -11.81
N TRP A 272 15.95 -12.35 -11.89
CA TRP A 272 16.11 -11.35 -10.82
C TRP A 272 15.49 -11.82 -9.51
N ALA A 273 14.25 -12.33 -9.54
CA ALA A 273 13.60 -12.89 -8.35
C ALA A 273 14.38 -14.06 -7.75
N ALA A 274 14.91 -14.95 -8.59
CA ALA A 274 15.70 -16.09 -8.16
C ALA A 274 17.04 -15.67 -7.53
N ASP A 275 17.72 -14.68 -8.13
CA ASP A 275 18.98 -14.13 -7.64
C ASP A 275 18.82 -13.50 -6.25
N VAL A 276 17.84 -12.58 -6.09
CA VAL A 276 17.61 -11.92 -4.80
C VAL A 276 17.14 -12.91 -3.73
N LEU A 277 16.32 -13.90 -4.10
CA LEU A 277 15.94 -14.99 -3.19
C LEU A 277 17.15 -15.81 -2.73
N ALA A 278 18.05 -16.17 -3.65
CA ALA A 278 19.25 -16.92 -3.33
C ALA A 278 20.17 -16.13 -2.38
N GLN A 279 20.33 -14.83 -2.61
CA GLN A 279 21.07 -13.94 -1.71
C GLN A 279 20.46 -13.90 -0.31
N ALA A 280 19.14 -13.75 -0.20
CA ALA A 280 18.44 -13.74 1.08
C ALA A 280 18.58 -15.08 1.83
N LEU A 281 18.44 -16.22 1.15
CA LEU A 281 18.59 -17.56 1.75
C LEU A 281 20.03 -17.84 2.20
N ALA A 282 21.03 -17.40 1.41
CA ALA A 282 22.42 -17.51 1.79
C ALA A 282 22.71 -16.70 3.06
N ALA A 283 22.16 -15.49 3.17
CA ALA A 283 22.31 -14.64 4.35
C ALA A 283 21.64 -15.20 5.61
N THR A 284 20.58 -16.01 5.48
CA THR A 284 19.93 -16.69 6.62
C THR A 284 20.60 -18.01 7.00
N GLY A 285 21.64 -18.45 6.27
CA GLY A 285 22.28 -19.75 6.46
C GLY A 285 21.42 -20.93 5.98
N ASP A 286 20.38 -20.68 5.18
CA ASP A 286 19.37 -21.65 4.75
C ASP A 286 19.53 -22.01 3.26
N ALA A 287 20.77 -21.98 2.76
CA ALA A 287 21.13 -22.46 1.43
C ALA A 287 21.18 -24.00 1.44
N LYS A 288 20.02 -24.64 1.48
CA LYS A 288 19.85 -26.09 1.23
C LYS A 288 18.81 -26.35 0.16
#